data_AF-A0A101GTI2-F1
#
_entry.id   AF-A0A101GTI2-F1
#
_cell.length_a   1.000
_cell.length_b   1.000
_cell.length_c   1.000
_cell.angle_alpha   90.00
_cell.angle_beta   90.00
_cell.angle_gamma   90.00
#
_symmetry.space_group_name_H-M   'P 1'
#
loop_
_entity.id
_entity.type
_entity.pdbx_description
1 polymer ?
#
loop_
_entity_poly.entity_id
_entity_poly.type
_entity_poly.pdbx_seq_one_letter_code
_entity_poly.pdbx_strand_id
1 'polypeptide(L)'
;MPGIDEYKKIIGQHCFSEIIIWEENADRYFKNQDEMIKWIDQPSIVPFLKLVENADKENFRSEVLHRMIDKTKQPDETCFETFRRINVFAKKKQEISTC
;
A
#
# COMPACT_ATOMS: atom_id res chain seq x y z
N MET A 1 -4.65 7.17 -2.28
CA MET A 1 -4.13 6.49 -3.49
C MET A 1 -5.21 6.59 -4.57
N PRO A 2 -4.87 6.74 -5.86
CA PRO A 2 -5.86 6.72 -6.95
C PRO A 2 -6.78 5.51 -6.85
N GLY A 3 -8.08 5.72 -7.07
CA GLY A 3 -9.07 4.64 -7.08
C GLY A 3 -9.04 3.83 -8.37
N ILE A 4 -9.75 2.70 -8.39
CA ILE A 4 -9.81 1.82 -9.59
C ILE A 4 -10.26 2.57 -10.86
N ASP A 5 -11.18 3.52 -10.74
CA ASP A 5 -11.68 4.29 -11.89
C ASP A 5 -10.65 5.29 -12.44
N GLU A 6 -9.75 5.78 -11.60
CA GLU A 6 -8.65 6.63 -12.03
C GLU A 6 -7.61 5.80 -12.80
N TYR A 7 -7.32 4.58 -12.35
CA TYR A 7 -6.50 3.62 -13.12
C TYR A 7 -7.12 3.27 -14.47
N LYS A 8 -8.45 3.03 -14.52
CA LYS A 8 -9.18 2.82 -15.79
C LYS A 8 -9.03 4.01 -16.73
N LYS A 9 -9.16 5.22 -16.22
CA LYS A 9 -9.00 6.45 -17.00
C LYS A 9 -7.58 6.61 -17.55
N ILE A 10 -6.56 6.41 -16.73
CA ILE A 10 -5.15 6.53 -17.14
C ILE A 10 -4.84 5.49 -18.23
N ILE A 11 -5.20 4.23 -18.01
CA ILE A 11 -4.83 3.17 -18.95
C ILE A 11 -5.61 3.22 -20.26
N GLY A 12 -6.85 3.72 -20.22
CA GLY A 12 -7.68 3.94 -21.40
C GLY A 12 -7.14 5.01 -22.36
N GLN A 13 -6.17 5.83 -21.91
CA GLN A 13 -5.45 6.77 -22.79
C GLN A 13 -4.37 6.08 -23.64
N HIS A 14 -4.14 4.78 -23.44
CA HIS A 14 -3.09 4.02 -24.11
C HIS A 14 -3.66 2.87 -24.93
N CYS A 15 -2.92 2.47 -25.97
CA CYS A 15 -3.38 1.49 -26.96
C CYS A 15 -2.92 0.07 -26.62
N PHE A 16 -3.47 -0.47 -25.54
CA PHE A 16 -3.32 -1.88 -25.19
C PHE A 16 -4.36 -2.72 -25.94
N SER A 17 -3.98 -3.93 -26.34
CA SER A 17 -4.91 -4.89 -26.97
C SER A 17 -5.85 -5.54 -25.97
N GLU A 18 -5.47 -5.53 -24.70
CA GLU A 18 -6.25 -6.08 -23.60
C GLU A 18 -5.89 -5.32 -22.32
N ILE A 19 -6.90 -5.02 -21.50
CA ILE A 19 -6.76 -4.33 -20.23
C ILE A 19 -7.68 -5.01 -19.22
N ILE A 20 -7.13 -5.46 -18.10
CA ILE A 20 -7.89 -5.99 -16.97
C ILE A 20 -7.43 -5.25 -15.72
N ILE A 21 -8.37 -4.63 -15.02
CA ILE A 21 -8.12 -3.94 -13.76
C ILE A 21 -9.10 -4.49 -12.72
N TRP A 22 -8.60 -4.87 -11.55
CA TRP A 22 -9.43 -5.37 -10.47
C TRP A 22 -8.87 -4.97 -9.11
N GLU A 23 -9.77 -4.92 -8.12
CA GLU A 23 -9.40 -4.74 -6.72
C GLU A 23 -9.21 -6.11 -6.06
N GLU A 24 -8.24 -6.19 -5.17
CA GLU A 24 -7.98 -7.36 -4.33
C GLU A 24 -7.98 -6.91 -2.87
N ASN A 25 -8.77 -7.60 -2.06
CA ASN A 25 -8.62 -7.61 -0.63
C ASN A 25 -7.41 -8.50 -0.29
N ALA A 26 -6.30 -7.87 0.10
CA ALA A 26 -5.09 -8.54 0.52
C ALA A 26 -4.78 -8.23 1.99
N ASP A 27 -5.82 -8.07 2.81
CA ASP A 27 -5.74 -7.73 4.24
C ASP A 27 -4.77 -8.65 4.99
N ARG A 28 -4.09 -8.08 5.98
CA ARG A 28 -3.01 -8.75 6.71
C ARG A 28 -3.37 -8.94 8.17
N TYR A 29 -3.07 -10.15 8.65
CA TYR A 29 -3.07 -10.49 10.06
C TYR A 29 -1.62 -10.68 10.50
N PHE A 30 -1.18 -9.87 11.43
CA PHE A 30 0.09 -10.02 12.11
C PHE A 30 -0.14 -10.82 13.39
N LYS A 31 0.73 -11.79 13.67
CA LYS A 31 0.55 -12.67 14.83
C LYS A 31 0.70 -11.92 16.16
N ASN A 32 1.42 -10.80 16.15
CA ASN A 32 1.69 -9.97 17.32
C ASN A 32 2.17 -8.58 16.89
N GLN A 33 2.39 -7.72 17.88
CA GLN A 33 2.89 -6.35 17.72
C GLN A 33 4.28 -6.29 17.08
N ASP A 34 5.19 -7.23 17.39
CA ASP A 34 6.56 -7.22 16.84
C ASP A 34 6.58 -7.41 15.31
N GLU A 35 5.70 -8.28 14.79
CA GLU A 35 5.54 -8.47 13.35
C GLU A 35 5.01 -7.19 12.68
N MET A 36 4.09 -6.48 13.33
CA MET A 36 3.57 -5.20 12.85
C MET A 36 4.63 -4.09 12.88
N ILE A 37 5.42 -3.99 13.96
CA ILE A 37 6.51 -3.01 14.08
C ILE A 37 7.51 -3.19 12.93
N LYS A 38 7.95 -4.43 12.70
CA LYS A 38 8.84 -4.77 11.58
C LYS A 38 8.24 -4.40 10.22
N TRP A 39 6.91 -4.45 10.08
CA TRP A 39 6.20 -4.06 8.87
C TRP A 39 6.12 -2.52 8.69
N ILE A 40 5.89 -1.78 9.77
CA ILE A 40 5.86 -0.31 9.75
C ILE A 40 7.24 0.25 9.43
N ASP A 41 8.29 -0.36 9.98
CA ASP A 41 9.69 0.02 9.75
C ASP A 41 10.19 -0.21 8.32
N GLN A 42 9.40 -0.85 7.45
CA GLN A 42 9.71 -0.99 6.02
C GLN A 42 9.51 0.36 5.28
N PRO A 43 9.40 0.46 3.93
CA PRO A 43 9.35 1.77 3.25
C PRO A 43 8.06 2.57 3.55
N SER A 44 7.20 2.09 4.45
CA SER A 44 6.02 2.74 4.98
C SER A 44 6.37 4.01 5.77
N ILE A 45 7.36 3.94 6.68
CA ILE A 45 7.75 5.09 7.53
C ILE A 45 9.03 5.79 7.06
N VAL A 46 9.91 5.07 6.36
CA VAL A 46 11.23 5.56 5.94
C VAL A 46 11.20 6.88 5.14
N PRO A 47 10.27 7.12 4.18
CA PRO A 47 10.20 8.39 3.47
C PRO A 47 9.88 9.57 4.40
N PHE A 48 9.06 9.36 5.43
CA PHE A 48 8.68 10.40 6.38
C PHE A 48 9.82 10.71 7.35
N LEU A 49 10.56 9.69 7.80
CA LEU A 49 11.75 9.89 8.65
C LEU A 49 12.82 10.76 7.97
N LYS A 50 12.87 10.83 6.64
CA LYS A 50 13.78 11.74 5.92
C LYS A 50 13.40 13.22 6.08
N LEU A 51 12.15 13.51 6.42
CA LEU A 51 11.62 14.87 6.56
C LEU A 51 11.59 15.36 8.01
N VAL A 52 11.85 14.47 8.97
CA VAL A 52 11.88 14.78 10.41
C VAL A 52 13.29 15.16 10.83
N GLU A 53 13.41 16.18 11.70
CA GLU A 53 14.69 16.57 12.29
C GLU A 53 15.32 15.39 13.05
N ASN A 54 16.66 15.26 13.00
CA ASN A 54 17.35 14.11 13.59
C ASN A 54 17.01 13.89 15.08
N ALA A 55 16.79 14.96 15.84
CA ALA A 55 16.44 14.89 17.26
C ALA A 55 15.04 14.28 17.50
N ASP A 56 14.12 14.41 16.55
CA ASP A 56 12.72 14.02 16.69
C ASP A 56 12.37 12.69 16.01
N LYS A 57 13.30 12.09 15.25
CA LYS A 57 13.04 10.86 14.47
C LYS A 57 12.53 9.71 15.33
N GLU A 58 13.17 9.47 16.48
CA GLU A 58 12.77 8.38 17.37
C GLU A 58 11.41 8.64 18.02
N ASN A 59 11.13 9.88 18.40
CA ASN A 59 9.84 10.27 18.94
C ASN A 59 8.72 10.11 17.90
N PHE A 60 8.96 10.60 16.67
CA PHE A 60 8.03 10.44 15.55
C PHE A 60 7.75 8.97 15.26
N ARG A 61 8.80 8.15 15.17
CA ARG A 61 8.67 6.70 14.95
C ARG A 61 7.84 6.06 16.06
N SER A 62 8.16 6.34 17.31
CA SER A 62 7.49 5.77 18.47
C SER A 62 6.00 6.11 18.50
N GLU A 63 5.66 7.37 18.20
CA GLU A 63 4.28 7.83 18.11
C GLU A 63 3.51 7.10 16.99
N VAL A 64 4.12 6.93 15.81
CA VAL A 64 3.51 6.19 14.70
C VAL A 64 3.27 4.73 15.10
N LEU A 65 4.26 4.07 15.70
CA LEU A 65 4.13 2.68 16.13
C LEU A 65 3.00 2.51 17.15
N HIS A 66 2.97 3.36 18.18
CA HIS A 66 1.95 3.30 19.23
C HIS A 66 0.54 3.44 18.64
N ARG A 67 0.34 4.47 17.79
CA ARG A 67 -0.96 4.70 17.14
C ARG A 67 -1.38 3.57 16.20
N MET A 68 -0.44 2.95 15.51
CA MET A 68 -0.75 1.83 14.62
C MET A 68 -1.14 0.58 15.40
N ILE A 69 -0.39 0.26 16.46
CA ILE A 69 -0.71 -0.87 17.33
C ILE A 69 -2.09 -0.67 17.97
N ASP A 70 -2.36 0.50 18.56
CA ASP A 70 -3.64 0.79 19.21
C ASP A 70 -4.84 0.65 18.27
N LYS A 71 -4.66 1.01 16.99
CA LYS A 71 -5.73 0.94 15.99
C LYS A 71 -5.99 -0.46 15.45
N THR A 72 -5.00 -1.34 15.50
CA THR A 72 -5.04 -2.63 14.79
C THR A 72 -5.04 -3.82 15.73
N LYS A 73 -4.63 -3.64 16.99
CA LYS A 73 -4.59 -4.70 17.99
C LYS A 73 -5.99 -5.23 18.26
N GLN A 74 -6.09 -6.55 18.25
CA GLN A 74 -7.30 -7.30 18.53
C GLN A 74 -7.27 -7.88 19.96
N PRO A 75 -8.42 -8.32 20.50
CA PRO A 75 -8.49 -8.92 21.83
C PRO A 75 -7.63 -10.19 22.02
N ASP A 76 -7.26 -10.86 20.92
CA ASP A 76 -6.42 -12.06 20.90
C ASP A 76 -4.91 -11.75 20.73
N GLU A 77 -4.51 -10.49 20.92
CA GLU A 77 -3.14 -9.97 20.75
C GLU A 77 -2.61 -9.93 19.31
N THR A 78 -3.38 -10.40 18.32
CA THR A 78 -3.05 -10.22 16.91
C THR A 78 -3.27 -8.77 16.47
N CYS A 79 -2.70 -8.36 15.34
CA CYS A 79 -2.97 -7.05 14.74
C CYS A 79 -3.55 -7.23 13.34
N PHE A 80 -4.65 -6.53 13.04
CA PHE A 80 -5.32 -6.56 11.73
C PHE A 80 -5.11 -5.24 11.00
N GLU A 81 -4.55 -5.31 9.79
CA GLU A 81 -4.39 -4.15 8.92
C GLU A 81 -5.07 -4.40 7.57
N THR A 82 -5.83 -3.39 7.13
CA THR A 82 -6.44 -3.44 5.80
C THR A 82 -5.40 -3.19 4.74
N PHE A 83 -5.34 -4.06 3.73
CA PHE A 83 -4.40 -3.90 2.63
C PHE A 83 -5.13 -4.14 1.32
N ARG A 84 -5.45 -3.05 0.64
CA ARG A 84 -6.14 -3.06 -0.66
C ARG A 84 -5.12 -2.97 -1.77
N ARG A 85 -5.28 -3.79 -2.81
CA ARG A 85 -4.47 -3.72 -4.01
C ARG A 85 -5.36 -3.40 -5.21
N ILE A 86 -4.84 -2.55 -6.08
CA ILE A 86 -5.35 -2.41 -7.44
C ILE A 86 -4.36 -3.16 -8.32
N ASN A 87 -4.83 -4.23 -8.94
CA ASN A 87 -4.04 -5.01 -9.88
C ASN A 87 -4.38 -4.58 -11.30
N VAL A 88 -3.35 -4.52 -12.15
CA VAL A 88 -3.47 -4.10 -13.55
C VAL A 88 -2.73 -5.10 -14.42
N PHE A 89 -3.45 -5.66 -15.38
CA PHE A 89 -2.89 -6.40 -16.50
C PHE A 89 -3.15 -5.62 -17.79
N ALA A 90 -2.11 -5.46 -18.60
CA ALA A 90 -2.21 -4.78 -19.88
C ALA A 90 -1.34 -5.47 -20.92
N LYS A 91 -1.93 -5.83 -22.05
CA LYS A 91 -1.24 -6.50 -23.15
C LYS A 91 -0.92 -5.51 -24.25
N LYS A 92 0.35 -5.43 -24.66
CA LYS A 92 0.76 -4.60 -25.80
C LYS A 92 0.04 -5.07 -27.07
N LYS A 93 -0.42 -4.15 -27.90
CA LYS A 93 -0.89 -4.45 -29.26
C LYS A 93 0.33 -4.89 -30.10
N GLN A 94 0.32 -6.10 -30.65
CA GLN A 94 1.28 -6.50 -31.69
C GLN A 94 0.90 -5.75 -32.97
N GLU A 95 1.88 -5.23 -33.70
CA GLU A 95 1.67 -4.31 -34.82
C GLU A 95 0.68 -4.85 -35.88
N ILE A 96 -0.36 -4.06 -36.17
CA ILE A 96 -0.68 -3.46 -37.47
C ILE A 96 -1.67 -2.31 -37.20
N SER A 97 -1.26 -1.11 -37.62
CA SER A 97 -1.95 0.17 -37.83
C SER A 97 -3.04 0.65 -36.84
N THR A 98 -2.79 1.87 -36.34
CA THR A 98 -3.68 2.85 -35.67
C THR A 98 -4.37 2.45 -34.35
N CYS A 99 -4.13 3.29 -33.35
CA CYS A 99 -5.18 3.89 -32.55
C CYS A 99 -5.41 5.30 -33.13
#